data_AF-A0A965P9H4-F1
#
_entry.id   AF-A0A965P9H4-F1
#
_cell.length_a   1.000
_cell.length_b   1.000
_cell.length_c   1.000
_cell.angle_alpha   90.00
_cell.angle_beta   90.00
_cell.angle_gamma   90.00
#
_symmetry.space_group_name_H-M   'P 1'
#
loop_
_entity.id
_entity.type
_entity.pdbx_description
1 polymer ?
#
loop_
_entity_poly.entity_id
_entity_poly.type
_entity_poly.pdbx_seq_one_letter_code
_entity_poly.pdbx_strand_id
1 'polypeptide(L)' 'MDSREFSTWIAYSRWFRPLNDSWMQMAMLATCELAPHTKKTPSPEQFIPIDTSTPQHWTQIHATLAKMKADLEG' A
#
# COMPACT_ATOMS: atom_id res chain seq x y z
N MET A 1 2.02 7.18 17.64
CA MET A 1 2.43 7.22 16.24
C MET A 1 1.46 8.12 15.50
N ASP A 2 1.94 9.24 14.95
CA ASP A 2 1.09 10.19 14.22
C ASP A 2 0.95 9.77 12.74
N SER A 3 -0.11 10.20 12.07
CA SER A 3 -0.39 9.86 10.66
C SER A 3 0.75 10.28 9.73
N ARG A 4 1.42 11.40 10.05
CA ARG A 4 2.61 11.86 9.32
C ARG A 4 3.78 10.90 9.48
N GLU A 5 4.01 10.45 10.71
CA GLU A 5 5.06 9.50 11.04
C GLU A 5 4.84 8.17 10.30
N PHE A 6 3.60 7.68 10.25
CA PHE A 6 3.23 6.47 9.50
C PHE A 6 3.46 6.63 7.99
N SER A 7 3.08 7.76 7.40
CA SER A 7 3.35 8.04 5.98
C SER A 7 4.85 8.12 5.65
N THR A 8 5.66 8.65 6.56
CA THR A 8 7.13 8.68 6.41
C THR A 8 7.72 7.27 6.41
N TRP A 9 7.25 6.38 7.30
CA TRP A 9 7.66 4.98 7.32
C TRP A 9 7.25 4.23 6.04
N ILE A 10 6.07 4.50 5.50
CA ILE A 10 5.65 3.97 4.20
C ILE A 10 6.61 4.43 3.09
N ALA A 11 6.89 5.73 3.00
CA ALA A 11 7.80 6.27 1.98
C ALA A 11 9.22 5.69 2.13
N TYR A 12 9.72 5.57 3.35
CA TYR A 12 11.02 4.96 3.64
C TYR A 12 11.07 3.50 3.16
N SER A 13 10.08 2.69 3.53
CA SER A 13 10.00 1.28 3.11
C SER A 13 9.88 1.10 1.59
N ARG A 14 9.32 2.08 0.89
CA ARG A 14 9.08 2.02 -0.56
C ARG A 14 10.31 2.41 -1.38
N TRP A 15 11.01 3.47 -0.98
CA TRP A 15 12.05 4.10 -1.81
C TRP A 15 13.47 3.86 -1.29
N PHE A 16 13.64 3.57 0.00
CA PHE A 16 14.92 3.21 0.60
C PHE A 16 14.82 1.77 1.11
N ARG A 17 14.99 0.80 0.19
CA ARG A 17 15.01 -0.64 0.52
C ARG A 17 16.44 -1.16 0.63
N PRO A 18 17.05 -1.24 1.83
CA PRO A 18 18.33 -1.90 2.04
C PRO A 18 18.25 -3.44 2.12
N LEU A 19 17.04 -4.04 2.12
CA LEU A 19 16.81 -5.48 2.25
C LEU A 19 15.89 -5.99 1.12
N ASN A 20 16.05 -7.28 0.78
CA ASN A 20 15.20 -8.02 -0.17
C ASN A 20 13.71 -7.76 0.09
N ASP A 21 12.91 -7.72 -0.97
CA ASP A 21 11.45 -7.49 -0.91
C ASP A 21 10.72 -8.65 -0.21
N SER A 22 10.81 -8.67 1.12
CA SER A 22 10.27 -9.72 1.98
C SER A 22 8.75 -9.78 1.92
N TRP A 23 8.09 -8.66 1.63
CA TRP A 23 6.65 -8.61 1.40
C TRP A 23 6.25 -9.34 0.13
N MET A 24 6.94 -9.10 -0.98
CA MET A 24 6.69 -9.85 -2.22
C MET A 24 7.01 -11.34 -2.06
N GLN A 25 8.11 -11.68 -1.37
CA GLN A 25 8.46 -13.08 -1.10
C GLN A 25 7.39 -13.80 -0.27
N MET A 26 6.92 -13.19 0.81
CA MET A 26 5.87 -13.75 1.66
C MET A 26 4.52 -13.82 0.93
N ALA A 27 4.19 -12.79 0.16
CA ALA A 27 2.99 -12.77 -0.66
C ALA A 27 2.98 -13.92 -1.67
N MET A 28 4.13 -14.20 -2.30
CA MET A 28 4.25 -15.31 -3.25
C MET A 28 4.05 -16.67 -2.57
N LEU A 29 4.62 -16.87 -1.38
CA LEU A 29 4.39 -18.10 -0.59
C LEU A 29 2.92 -18.26 -0.19
N ALA A 30 2.28 -17.18 0.26
CA ALA A 30 0.86 -17.19 0.61
C ALA A 30 -0.03 -17.52 -0.61
N THR A 31 0.27 -16.94 -1.78
CA THR A 31 -0.41 -17.25 -3.03
C THR A 31 -0.24 -18.73 -3.41
N CYS A 32 0.97 -19.28 -3.29
CA CYS A 32 1.23 -20.69 -3.58
C CYS A 32 0.42 -21.63 -2.69
N GLU A 33 0.32 -21.32 -1.39
CA GLU A 33 -0.46 -22.10 -0.42
C GLU A 33 -1.97 -22.01 -0.69
N LEU A 34 -2.47 -20.83 -1.07
CA LEU A 34 -3.91 -20.60 -1.27
C LEU A 34 -4.42 -21.00 -2.66
N ALA A 35 -3.55 -21.15 -3.66
CA ALA A 35 -3.93 -21.46 -5.04
C ALA A 35 -4.77 -22.75 -5.17
N PRO A 36 -4.46 -23.87 -4.49
CA PRO A 36 -5.27 -25.10 -4.57
C PRO A 36 -6.65 -24.98 -3.92
N HIS A 37 -6.83 -24.01 -3.01
CA HIS A 37 -8.03 -23.87 -2.19
C HIS A 37 -8.98 -22.76 -2.67
N THR A 38 -8.63 -22.06 -3.74
CA THR A 38 -9.38 -20.91 -4.26
C THR A 38 -9.87 -21.16 -5.68
N LYS A 39 -11.11 -20.72 -5.99
CA LYS A 39 -11.66 -20.80 -7.36
C LYS A 39 -10.95 -19.83 -8.33
N LYS A 40 -10.43 -18.73 -7.79
CA LYS A 40 -9.66 -17.72 -8.50
C LYS A 40 -8.36 -17.53 -7.75
N THR A 41 -7.24 -17.86 -8.39
CA THR A 41 -5.91 -17.71 -7.80
C THR A 41 -5.68 -16.23 -7.44
N PRO A 42 -5.37 -15.91 -6.17
CA PRO A 42 -5.06 -14.55 -5.76
C PRO A 42 -3.71 -14.13 -6.34
N SER A 43 -3.56 -12.87 -6.76
CA SER A 43 -2.25 -12.37 -7.17
C SER A 43 -1.44 -11.97 -5.94
N PRO A 44 -0.11 -12.18 -5.92
CA PRO A 44 0.72 -11.83 -4.77
C PRO A 44 0.57 -10.37 -4.33
N GLU A 45 0.36 -9.45 -5.28
CA GLU A 45 0.19 -8.02 -5.01
C GLU A 45 -1.02 -7.71 -4.12
N GLN A 46 -2.03 -8.61 -4.08
CA GLN A 46 -3.19 -8.47 -3.21
C GLN A 46 -2.87 -8.65 -1.72
N PHE A 47 -1.72 -9.27 -1.41
CA PHE A 47 -1.24 -9.47 -0.05
C PHE A 47 -0.23 -8.39 0.39
N ILE A 48 0.02 -7.38 -0.45
CA ILE A 48 0.92 -6.27 -0.14
C ILE A 48 0.06 -5.04 0.19
N PRO A 49 -0.20 -4.75 1.48
CA PRO A 49 -1.18 -3.74 1.89
C PRO A 49 -0.74 -2.29 1.61
N ILE A 50 0.50 -2.10 1.19
CA ILE A 50 1.15 -0.79 1.08
C ILE A 50 0.78 -0.06 -0.22
N ASP A 51 0.41 -0.79 -1.28
CA ASP A 51 0.24 -0.20 -2.61
C ASP A 51 -1.21 0.08 -3.00
N THR A 52 -2.14 -0.79 -2.62
CA THR A 52 -3.54 -0.74 -3.08
C THR A 52 -4.55 -0.53 -1.95
N SER A 53 -4.12 -0.64 -0.70
CA SER A 53 -5.04 -0.66 0.46
C SER A 53 -4.51 0.10 1.66
N THR A 54 -3.63 1.08 1.47
CA THR A 54 -3.24 1.98 2.56
C THR A 54 -4.49 2.63 3.16
N PRO A 55 -4.75 2.49 4.46
CA PRO A 55 -5.89 3.10 5.12
C PRO A 55 -5.81 4.62 4.94
N GLN A 56 -6.69 5.19 4.11
CA GLN A 56 -6.80 6.63 3.99
C GLN A 56 -7.76 7.15 5.05
N HIS A 57 -7.22 7.94 5.97
CA HIS A 57 -8.05 8.61 6.97
C HIS A 57 -8.83 9.76 6.30
N TRP A 58 -10.05 10.05 6.77
CA TRP A 58 -10.93 11.06 6.17
C TRP A 58 -10.23 12.42 5.98
N THR A 59 -9.41 12.84 6.95
CA THR A 59 -8.64 14.08 6.86
C THR A 59 -7.64 14.11 5.70
N GLN A 60 -7.03 12.96 5.37
CA GLN A 60 -6.09 12.85 4.25
C GLN A 60 -6.83 12.99 2.91
N ILE A 61 -8.04 12.42 2.82
CA ILE A 61 -8.91 12.55 1.64
C ILE A 61 -9.29 14.02 1.44
N HIS A 62 -9.75 14.71 2.49
CA HIS A 62 -10.08 16.14 2.40
C HIS A 62 -8.88 17.01 2.01
N ALA A 63 -7.69 16.73 2.56
CA ALA A 63 -6.48 17.46 2.18
C ALA A 63 -6.13 17.25 0.68
N THR A 64 -6.30 16.04 0.18
CA THR A 64 -6.06 15.72 -1.24
C THR A 64 -7.07 16.43 -2.14
N LEU A 65 -8.35 16.42 -1.77
CA LEU A 65 -9.42 17.11 -2.50
C LEU A 65 -9.22 18.63 -2.53
N ALA A 66 -8.80 19.24 -1.42
CA ALA A 66 -8.49 20.67 -1.37
C ALA A 66 -7.34 21.03 -2.32
N LYS A 67 -6.31 20.18 -2.41
CA LYS A 67 -5.20 20.36 -3.35
C LYS A 67 -5.66 20.24 -4.80
N MET A 68 -6.44 19.20 -5.13
CA MET A 68 -7.00 19.01 -6.47
C MET A 68 -7.88 20.18 -6.92
N LYS A 69 -8.66 20.76 -5.99
CA LYS A 69 -9.46 21.95 -6.27
C LYS A 69 -8.58 23.15 -6.63
N ALA A 70 -7.51 23.38 -5.87
CA ALA A 70 -6.57 24.48 -6.13
C ALA A 70 -5.86 24.30 -7.50
N ASP A 71 -5.51 23.07 -7.87
CA ASP A 71 -4.88 22.77 -9.17
C ASP A 71 -5.83 23.02 -10.37
N LEU A 72 -7.15 22.97 -10.17
CA LEU A 72 -8.16 23.24 -11.20
C LEU A 72 -8.55 24.72 -11.32
N GLU A 73 -8.41 25.49 -10.23
CA GLU A 73 -8.74 26.92 -10.17
C GLU A 73 -7.54 27.82 -10.53
N GLY A 74 -6.35 27.22 -10.74
CA GLY A 74 -5.15 27.89 -11.28
C GLY A 74 -5.09 27.89 -12.80
#